data_AF-A0A431MVQ2-F1
#
_entry.id   AF-A0A431MVQ2-F1
#
_cell.length_a   1.000
_cell.length_b   1.000
_cell.length_c   1.000
_cell.angle_alpha   90.00
_cell.angle_beta   90.00
_cell.angle_gamma   90.00
#
_symmetry.space_group_name_H-M   'P 1'
#
loop_
_entity.id
_entity.type
_entity.pdbx_description
1 polymer ?
#
loop_
_entity_poly.entity_id
_entity_poly.type
_entity_poly.pdbx_seq_one_letter_code
_entity_poly.pdbx_strand_id
1 'polypeptide(L)'
;MKNIATILTLTILTLTACNNSDKKANNKTMTTDKETTTSTCSDNCKAKSKTNELSCKLTTPELQKRKETVIASLKGQILEKKELKEGFAFKFSGTDEVLDELTEFIKTERACCDFFTFGLSVSGDKSEAWLELTGVDGAKDFITSELGL
;
A
#
# COMPACT_ATOMS: atom_id res chain seq x y z
N MET A 1 -66.54 19.73 6.42
CA MET A 1 -66.81 18.58 5.52
C MET A 1 -65.57 18.34 4.68
N LYS A 2 -65.16 17.06 4.54
CA LYS A 2 -63.89 16.47 4.04
C LYS A 2 -62.75 16.54 5.08
N ASN A 3 -62.31 15.51 5.80
CA ASN A 3 -62.35 14.04 5.77
C ASN A 3 -61.69 13.34 4.56
N ILE A 4 -60.72 12.45 4.89
CA ILE A 4 -60.15 11.29 4.14
C ILE A 4 -58.96 11.65 3.24
N ALA A 5 -57.84 10.91 3.17
CA ALA A 5 -57.20 9.89 4.02
C ALA A 5 -55.76 9.70 3.49
N THR A 6 -54.85 9.36 4.39
CA THR A 6 -53.47 8.93 4.18
C THR A 6 -53.40 7.68 3.29
N ILE A 7 -52.52 7.66 2.29
CA ILE A 7 -52.08 6.41 1.63
C ILE A 7 -50.55 6.36 1.68
N LEU A 8 -50.08 5.57 2.63
CA LEU A 8 -48.72 5.07 2.79
C LEU A 8 -48.45 4.05 1.67
N THR A 9 -47.59 4.35 0.70
CA THR A 9 -47.11 3.35 -0.28
C THR A 9 -45.70 2.92 0.08
N LEU A 10 -45.64 1.75 0.71
CA LEU A 10 -44.45 0.97 0.98
C LEU A 10 -43.91 0.44 -0.36
N THR A 11 -42.80 0.98 -0.86
CA THR A 11 -42.09 0.37 -1.99
C THR A 11 -41.04 -0.59 -1.44
N ILE A 12 -41.26 -1.86 -1.80
CA ILE A 12 -40.58 -3.04 -1.27
C ILE A 12 -39.18 -3.14 -1.90
N LEU A 13 -38.16 -3.29 -1.04
CA LEU A 13 -36.81 -3.73 -1.42
C LEU A 13 -36.90 -5.07 -2.16
N THR A 14 -36.35 -5.14 -3.38
CA THR A 14 -36.00 -6.42 -3.99
C THR A 14 -34.49 -6.59 -3.91
N LEU A 15 -34.06 -7.40 -2.92
CA LEU A 15 -32.71 -7.93 -2.85
C LEU A 15 -32.61 -9.07 -3.87
N THR A 16 -31.85 -8.87 -4.94
CA THR A 16 -31.48 -9.94 -5.86
C THR A 16 -30.30 -10.70 -5.25
N ALA A 17 -30.59 -11.80 -4.56
CA ALA A 17 -29.59 -12.75 -4.10
C ALA A 17 -29.17 -13.65 -5.28
N CYS A 18 -27.88 -13.63 -5.63
CA CYS A 18 -27.28 -14.65 -6.49
C CYS A 18 -26.75 -15.79 -5.61
N ASN A 19 -27.49 -16.89 -5.54
CA ASN A 19 -26.97 -18.18 -5.09
C ASN A 19 -26.33 -18.90 -6.28
N ASN A 20 -25.11 -19.42 -6.12
CA ASN A 20 -24.64 -20.50 -6.97
C ASN A 20 -24.12 -21.64 -6.09
N SER A 21 -24.62 -22.83 -6.40
CA SER A 21 -24.47 -24.05 -5.61
C SER A 21 -23.15 -24.78 -5.88
N ASP A 22 -22.81 -25.60 -4.90
CA ASP A 22 -21.62 -26.42 -4.71
C ASP A 22 -21.14 -27.26 -5.90
N LYS A 23 -19.81 -27.43 -5.98
CA LYS A 23 -19.22 -28.75 -6.24
C LYS A 23 -18.08 -29.05 -5.26
N LYS A 24 -18.27 -30.14 -4.52
CA LYS A 24 -17.34 -30.79 -3.58
C LYS A 24 -16.52 -31.85 -4.29
N ALA A 25 -15.19 -31.88 -4.08
CA ALA A 25 -14.33 -33.08 -4.06
C ALA A 25 -12.91 -32.65 -3.65
N ASN A 26 -12.50 -32.87 -2.40
CA ASN A 26 -11.79 -34.04 -1.86
C ASN A 26 -10.24 -33.86 -1.84
N ASN A 27 -9.71 -34.10 -0.65
CA ASN A 27 -8.35 -34.01 -0.12
C ASN A 27 -7.31 -34.83 -0.91
N LYS A 28 -6.12 -34.25 -1.13
CA LYS A 28 -4.87 -35.02 -1.08
C LYS A 28 -3.67 -34.16 -0.66
N THR A 29 -3.14 -34.48 0.51
CA THR A 29 -1.84 -34.06 1.02
C THR A 29 -0.67 -34.71 0.24
N MET A 30 0.43 -33.94 0.17
CA MET A 30 1.87 -34.32 0.10
C MET A 30 2.65 -34.30 -1.24
N THR A 31 3.80 -33.63 -1.10
CA THR A 31 5.16 -33.83 -1.68
C THR A 31 5.52 -33.35 -3.09
N THR A 32 6.38 -32.32 -3.09
CA THR A 32 7.71 -32.20 -3.72
C THR A 32 7.86 -32.27 -5.26
N ASP A 33 8.34 -31.14 -5.79
CA ASP A 33 9.12 -30.86 -7.00
C ASP A 33 8.69 -31.44 -8.36
N LYS A 34 8.13 -30.59 -9.22
CA LYS A 34 8.62 -30.42 -10.61
C LYS A 34 8.03 -29.16 -11.25
N GLU A 35 8.91 -28.29 -11.71
CA GLU A 35 8.66 -27.14 -12.57
C GLU A 35 7.78 -27.51 -13.78
N THR A 36 6.60 -26.89 -13.88
CA THR A 36 5.84 -26.79 -15.14
C THR A 36 5.10 -25.45 -15.13
N THR A 37 5.67 -24.55 -15.94
CA THR A 37 5.26 -23.18 -16.22
C THR A 37 3.84 -23.17 -16.80
N THR A 38 2.85 -22.93 -15.94
CA THR A 38 1.50 -22.55 -16.38
C THR A 38 1.41 -21.04 -16.23
N SER A 39 1.29 -20.34 -17.35
CA SER A 39 1.14 -18.88 -17.42
C SER A 39 -0.24 -18.45 -16.89
N THR A 40 -0.42 -18.56 -15.58
CA THR A 40 -1.44 -17.83 -14.83
C THR A 40 -0.74 -16.57 -14.33
N CYS A 41 -1.19 -15.39 -14.76
CA CYS A 41 -0.71 -14.14 -14.18
C CYS A 41 -0.95 -14.22 -12.67
N SER A 42 0.11 -14.39 -11.87
CA SER A 42 -0.03 -14.58 -10.43
C SER A 42 -0.60 -13.32 -9.79
N ASP A 43 -1.54 -13.49 -8.86
CA ASP A 43 -2.21 -12.46 -8.04
C ASP A 43 -1.27 -11.68 -7.09
N ASN A 44 0.04 -11.66 -7.37
CA ASN A 44 1.05 -11.01 -6.56
C ASN A 44 1.87 -10.03 -7.40
N CYS A 45 1.25 -8.92 -7.76
CA CYS A 45 1.87 -7.80 -8.46
C CYS A 45 2.64 -6.88 -7.50
N LYS A 46 3.41 -7.44 -6.54
CA LYS A 46 4.22 -6.65 -5.61
C LYS A 46 5.71 -6.85 -5.89
N ALA A 47 6.42 -5.74 -6.09
CA ALA A 47 7.87 -5.76 -6.17
C ALA A 47 8.47 -6.32 -4.85
N LYS A 48 9.68 -6.86 -4.93
CA LYS A 48 10.44 -7.35 -3.78
C LYS A 48 11.88 -6.89 -3.91
N SER A 49 12.40 -6.26 -2.86
CA SER A 49 13.86 -6.10 -2.74
C SER A 49 14.51 -7.46 -2.47
N LYS A 50 15.76 -7.61 -2.94
CA LYS A 50 16.60 -8.79 -2.73
C LYS A 50 17.78 -8.51 -1.80
N THR A 51 17.89 -7.28 -1.28
CA THR A 51 19.01 -6.84 -0.45
C THR A 51 18.68 -7.03 1.03
N ASN A 52 19.61 -7.61 1.78
CA ASN A 52 19.49 -7.88 3.21
C ASN A 52 20.32 -6.92 4.09
N GLU A 53 21.00 -5.96 3.48
CA GLU A 53 21.85 -5.00 4.18
C GLU A 53 21.10 -3.68 4.44
N LEU A 54 20.95 -3.32 5.71
CA LEU A 54 20.31 -2.08 6.15
C LEU A 54 21.34 -0.94 6.25
N SER A 55 21.88 -0.50 5.12
CA SER A 55 22.88 0.59 5.09
C SER A 55 22.47 1.69 4.12
N CYS A 56 22.41 2.93 4.60
CA CYS A 56 22.20 4.11 3.76
C CYS A 56 23.51 4.44 3.02
N LYS A 57 23.51 4.26 1.69
CA LYS A 57 24.70 4.50 0.85
C LYS A 57 24.93 5.98 0.50
N LEU A 58 24.12 6.89 1.05
CA LEU A 58 24.14 8.33 0.72
C LEU A 58 25.24 9.06 1.52
N THR A 59 26.43 9.22 0.93
CA THR A 59 27.61 9.70 1.66
C THR A 59 27.92 11.20 1.51
N THR A 60 27.36 11.90 0.52
CA THR A 60 27.68 13.32 0.31
C THR A 60 26.75 14.24 1.13
N PRO A 61 27.27 15.33 1.74
CA PRO A 61 26.46 16.25 2.55
C PRO A 61 25.29 16.91 1.79
N GLU A 62 25.47 17.17 0.49
CA GLU A 62 24.42 17.75 -0.36
C GLU A 62 23.23 16.80 -0.53
N LEU A 63 23.51 15.52 -0.76
CA LEU A 63 22.47 14.51 -0.89
C LEU A 63 21.76 14.25 0.44
N GLN A 64 22.50 14.29 1.57
CA GLN A 64 21.91 14.17 2.91
C GLN A 64 20.94 15.34 3.20
N LYS A 65 21.34 16.58 2.90
CA LYS A 65 20.48 17.75 3.09
C LYS A 65 19.22 17.73 2.22
N ARG A 66 19.34 17.26 0.97
CA ARG A 66 18.19 17.08 0.08
C ARG A 66 17.23 16.01 0.63
N LYS A 67 17.76 14.88 1.11
CA LYS A 67 16.99 13.84 1.79
C LYS A 67 16.23 14.40 2.99
N GLU A 68 16.90 15.12 3.88
CA GLU A 68 16.27 15.75 5.05
C GLU A 68 15.11 16.68 4.66
N THR A 69 15.28 17.47 3.61
CA THR A 69 14.26 18.43 3.15
C THR A 69 13.02 17.70 2.62
N VAL A 70 13.19 16.69 1.77
CA VAL A 70 12.08 15.91 1.19
C VAL A 70 11.36 15.12 2.29
N ILE A 71 12.11 14.48 3.19
CA ILE A 71 11.53 13.73 4.32
C ILE A 71 10.75 14.64 5.25
N ALA A 72 11.29 15.83 5.58
CA ALA A 72 10.60 16.78 6.44
C ALA A 72 9.29 17.28 5.81
N SER A 73 9.30 17.55 4.50
CA SER A 73 8.09 17.90 3.73
C SER A 73 7.04 16.81 3.84
N LEU A 74 7.40 15.56 3.52
CA LEU A 74 6.47 14.43 3.53
C LEU A 74 5.95 14.14 4.94
N LYS A 75 6.81 14.20 5.96
CA LYS A 75 6.41 14.00 7.35
C LYS A 75 5.30 14.96 7.78
N GLY A 76 5.37 16.22 7.34
CA GLY A 76 4.33 17.22 7.62
C GLY A 76 2.99 16.96 6.90
N GLN A 77 2.98 16.10 5.88
CA GLN A 77 1.82 15.80 5.05
C GLN A 77 1.15 14.45 5.39
N ILE A 78 1.70 13.69 6.34
CA ILE A 78 1.13 12.41 6.79
C ILE A 78 -0.21 12.66 7.47
N LEU A 79 -1.28 12.13 6.88
CA LEU A 79 -2.64 12.16 7.43
C LEU A 79 -2.91 10.99 8.37
N GLU A 80 -2.29 9.84 8.12
CA GLU A 80 -2.45 8.63 8.92
C GLU A 80 -1.19 7.76 8.82
N LYS A 81 -0.80 7.12 9.93
CA LYS A 81 0.28 6.12 9.98
C LYS A 81 -0.30 4.79 10.48
N LYS A 82 -0.10 3.73 9.70
CA LYS A 82 -0.44 2.34 10.07
C LYS A 82 0.81 1.50 10.15
N GLU A 83 0.90 0.72 11.21
CA GLU A 83 1.96 -0.27 11.38
C GLU A 83 1.64 -1.52 10.56
N LEU A 84 2.63 -1.99 9.81
CA LEU A 84 2.59 -3.27 9.10
C LEU A 84 3.55 -4.26 9.76
N LYS A 85 3.45 -5.53 9.35
CA LYS A 85 4.36 -6.58 9.82
C LYS A 85 5.82 -6.25 9.48
N GLU A 86 6.07 -5.85 8.23
CA GLU A 86 7.41 -5.64 7.67
C GLU A 86 7.73 -4.14 7.42
N GLY A 87 7.00 -3.21 8.04
CA GLY A 87 7.13 -1.78 7.73
C GLY A 87 5.99 -0.91 8.24
N PHE A 88 5.71 0.17 7.52
CA PHE A 88 4.61 1.10 7.78
C PHE A 88 3.86 1.45 6.50
N ALA A 89 2.61 1.89 6.65
CA ALA A 89 1.83 2.53 5.60
C ALA A 89 1.45 3.94 6.04
N PHE A 90 1.63 4.91 5.15
CA PHE A 90 1.36 6.32 5.39
C PHE A 90 0.32 6.82 4.41
N LYS A 91 -0.70 7.50 4.92
CA LYS A 91 -1.75 8.13 4.13
C LYS A 91 -1.42 9.59 3.85
N PHE A 92 -1.69 10.02 2.64
CA PHE A 92 -1.56 11.40 2.19
C PHE A 92 -2.80 11.82 1.39
N SER A 93 -2.92 13.11 1.08
CA SER A 93 -3.88 13.57 0.08
C SER A 93 -3.53 13.04 -1.31
N GLY A 94 -4.53 12.72 -2.13
CA GLY A 94 -4.32 12.18 -3.48
C GLY A 94 -4.06 13.24 -4.56
N THR A 95 -3.57 14.43 -4.20
CA THR A 95 -3.30 15.49 -5.18
C THR A 95 -2.05 15.21 -6.00
N ASP A 96 -1.97 15.77 -7.21
CA ASP A 96 -0.87 15.49 -8.13
C ASP A 96 0.48 15.98 -7.56
N GLU A 97 0.48 17.09 -6.81
CA GLU A 97 1.67 17.64 -6.16
C GLU A 97 2.24 16.67 -5.11
N VAL A 98 1.37 16.04 -4.33
CA VAL A 98 1.79 15.04 -3.33
C VAL A 98 2.32 13.78 -4.00
N LEU A 99 1.71 13.34 -5.11
CA LEU A 99 2.20 12.19 -5.86
C LEU A 99 3.59 12.43 -6.46
N ASP A 100 3.87 13.65 -6.92
CA ASP A 100 5.19 14.04 -7.40
C ASP A 100 6.22 13.97 -6.26
N GLU A 101 5.91 14.50 -5.08
CA GLU A 101 6.79 14.42 -3.90
C GLU A 101 7.02 12.98 -3.44
N LEU A 102 5.97 12.15 -3.38
CA LEU A 102 6.09 10.73 -3.01
C LEU A 102 6.97 9.97 -4.01
N THR A 103 6.82 10.25 -5.30
CA THR A 103 7.62 9.60 -6.35
C THR A 103 9.09 10.04 -6.28
N GLU A 104 9.34 11.32 -5.99
CA GLU A 104 10.69 11.85 -5.80
C GLU A 104 11.38 11.25 -4.56
N PHE A 105 10.63 11.08 -3.46
CA PHE A 105 11.10 10.36 -2.28
C PHE A 105 11.46 8.92 -2.60
N ILE A 106 10.58 8.17 -3.29
CA ILE A 106 10.87 6.79 -3.71
C ILE A 106 12.15 6.73 -4.55
N LYS A 107 12.32 7.63 -5.53
CA LYS A 107 13.54 7.67 -6.36
C LYS A 107 14.80 7.92 -5.53
N THR A 108 14.72 8.86 -4.60
CA THR A 108 15.85 9.23 -3.73
C THR A 108 16.23 8.08 -2.78
N GLU A 109 15.25 7.51 -2.08
CA GLU A 109 15.51 6.40 -1.16
C GLU A 109 16.00 5.15 -1.88
N ARG A 110 15.52 4.86 -3.10
CA ARG A 110 16.06 3.74 -3.90
C ARG A 110 17.53 3.87 -4.25
N ALA A 111 18.07 5.10 -4.29
CA ALA A 111 19.48 5.31 -4.57
C ALA A 111 20.40 4.96 -3.38
N CYS A 112 19.88 5.02 -2.15
CA CYS A 112 20.68 4.77 -0.94
C CYS A 112 20.20 3.63 -0.03
N CYS A 113 18.94 3.24 -0.13
CA CYS A 113 18.25 2.29 0.73
C CYS A 113 17.61 1.19 -0.16
N ASP A 114 18.45 0.43 -0.86
CA ASP A 114 18.04 -0.58 -1.83
C ASP A 114 17.33 -1.80 -1.22
N PHE A 115 17.34 -1.94 0.11
CA PHE A 115 16.61 -2.96 0.87
C PHE A 115 15.10 -2.68 1.01
N PHE A 116 14.65 -1.45 0.72
CA PHE A 116 13.22 -1.13 0.80
C PHE A 116 12.44 -1.65 -0.40
N THR A 117 11.20 -2.04 -0.12
CA THR A 117 10.12 -2.26 -1.07
C THR A 117 9.06 -1.18 -0.85
N PHE A 118 8.80 -0.41 -1.89
CA PHE A 118 7.83 0.68 -1.89
C PHE A 118 6.53 0.22 -2.57
N GLY A 119 5.40 0.45 -1.93
CA GLY A 119 4.07 0.29 -2.53
C GLY A 119 3.38 1.64 -2.59
N LEU A 120 2.98 2.09 -3.78
CA LEU A 120 2.20 3.31 -3.94
C LEU A 120 0.82 2.93 -4.48
N SER A 121 -0.22 3.28 -3.72
CA SER A 121 -1.62 3.14 -4.12
C SER A 121 -2.25 4.52 -4.17
N VAL A 122 -2.98 4.82 -5.24
CA VAL A 122 -3.53 6.15 -5.51
C VAL A 122 -4.99 6.01 -5.90
N SER A 123 -5.87 6.80 -5.29
CA SER A 123 -7.28 6.82 -5.66
C SER A 123 -7.48 7.62 -6.95
N GLY A 124 -8.30 7.09 -7.88
CA GLY A 124 -8.59 7.77 -9.15
C GLY A 124 -9.40 9.06 -9.00
N ASP A 125 -10.04 9.26 -7.85
CA ASP A 125 -10.80 10.47 -7.50
C ASP A 125 -9.96 11.53 -6.78
N LYS A 126 -8.63 11.32 -6.66
CA LYS A 126 -7.67 12.23 -6.01
C LYS A 126 -7.91 12.45 -4.50
N SER A 127 -8.75 11.65 -3.86
CA SER A 127 -9.05 11.78 -2.43
C SER A 127 -7.86 11.38 -1.55
N GLU A 128 -7.12 10.33 -1.91
CA GLU A 128 -6.03 9.82 -1.08
C GLU A 128 -4.95 9.07 -1.86
N ALA A 129 -3.77 9.04 -1.25
CA ALA A 129 -2.68 8.16 -1.64
C ALA A 129 -2.14 7.42 -0.40
N TRP A 130 -1.69 6.19 -0.61
CA TRP A 130 -1.02 5.38 0.41
C TRP A 130 0.38 5.01 -0.06
N LEU A 131 1.38 5.33 0.77
CA LEU A 131 2.74 4.84 0.63
C LEU A 131 3.01 3.76 1.66
N GLU A 132 3.18 2.52 1.20
CA GLU A 132 3.74 1.43 1.99
C GLU A 132 5.26 1.45 1.87
N LEU A 133 5.95 1.51 2.99
CA LEU A 133 7.39 1.39 3.09
C LEU A 133 7.73 0.15 3.91
N THR A 134 8.23 -0.89 3.25
CA THR A 134 8.53 -2.19 3.84
C THR A 134 9.94 -2.64 3.51
N GLY A 135 10.53 -3.53 4.29
CA GLY A 135 11.88 -4.04 4.02
C GLY A 135 12.13 -5.37 4.73
N VAL A 136 13.40 -5.73 4.83
CA VAL A 136 13.84 -6.89 5.62
C VAL A 136 13.76 -6.62 7.13
N ASP A 137 14.02 -7.64 7.95
CA ASP A 137 14.09 -7.52 9.41
C ASP A 137 14.94 -6.30 9.83
N GLY A 138 14.38 -5.44 10.69
CA GLY A 138 14.99 -4.16 11.11
C GLY A 138 14.55 -2.94 10.29
N ALA A 139 13.79 -3.11 9.21
CA ALA A 139 13.30 -1.99 8.40
C ALA A 139 12.44 -0.99 9.20
N LYS A 140 11.63 -1.44 10.15
CA LYS A 140 10.77 -0.56 10.97
C LYS A 140 11.59 0.35 11.88
N ASP A 141 12.64 -0.21 12.49
CA ASP A 141 13.54 0.56 13.33
C ASP A 141 14.27 1.61 12.49
N PHE A 142 14.77 1.22 11.31
CA PHE A 142 15.39 2.14 10.36
C PHE A 142 14.45 3.27 9.93
N ILE A 143 13.19 2.96 9.59
CA ILE A 143 12.19 3.99 9.23
C ILE A 143 12.01 4.99 10.37
N THR A 144 11.99 4.51 11.62
CA THR A 144 11.76 5.35 12.80
C THR A 144 13.00 6.16 13.17
N SER A 145 14.21 5.58 13.09
CA SER A 145 15.45 6.24 13.52
C SER A 145 16.04 7.15 12.44
N GLU A 146 16.12 6.67 11.19
CA GLU A 146 16.84 7.34 10.11
C GLU A 146 15.95 8.26 9.28
N LEU A 147 14.67 7.90 9.13
CA LEU A 147 13.70 8.72 8.37
C LEU A 147 12.79 9.52 9.30
N GLY A 148 12.67 9.13 10.57
CA GLY A 148 11.83 9.82 11.53
C GLY A 148 10.34 9.81 11.17
N LEU A 149 9.89 8.83 10.38
CA LEU A 149 8.51 8.66 9.91
C LEU A 149 7.71 7.73 10.83
#